data_AF-A0A377PE44-F1
#
_entry.id   AF-A0A377PE44-F1
#
_cell.length_a   1.000
_cell.length_b   1.000
_cell.length_c   1.000
_cell.angle_alpha   90.00
_cell.angle_beta   90.00
_cell.angle_gamma   90.00
#
_symmetry.space_group_name_H-M   'P 1'
#
loop_
_entity.id
_entity.type
_entity.pdbx_description
1 polymer ?
#
loop_
_entity_poly.entity_id
_entity_poly.type
_entity_poly.pdbx_seq_one_letter_code
_entity_poly.pdbx_strand_id
1 'polypeptide(L)'
;MNTVRPEPMKVESLALFCLTPGGVRLAQRLRPLLPQLSTISECFTSEKLLQPGFTVFSGSFAETMAQAFKRFDALVVIGATGIVVRVIAPLLQDKLTDPAVVVLDERGEHAISLLSGHMGGANRLTPADRRVN
;
A
#
# COMPACT_ATOMS: atom_id res chain seq x y z
N MET A 1 31.81 -11.71 -14.47
CA MET A 1 31.03 -11.39 -13.26
C MET A 1 29.58 -11.22 -13.71
N ASN A 2 28.76 -12.28 -13.64
CA ASN A 2 27.36 -12.21 -14.05
C ASN A 2 26.56 -11.52 -12.93
N THR A 3 26.29 -10.23 -13.07
CA THR A 3 25.26 -9.57 -12.27
C THR A 3 23.91 -10.02 -12.82
N VAL A 4 23.40 -11.15 -12.32
CA VAL A 4 21.99 -11.51 -12.48
C VAL A 4 21.22 -10.33 -11.90
N ARG A 5 20.53 -9.57 -12.77
CA ARG A 5 19.55 -8.60 -12.29
C ARG A 5 18.47 -9.44 -11.60
N PRO A 6 18.22 -9.25 -10.30
CA PRO A 6 17.16 -10.00 -9.64
C PRO A 6 15.86 -9.76 -10.41
N GLU A 7 15.16 -10.84 -10.76
CA GLU A 7 13.86 -10.74 -11.41
C GLU A 7 12.95 -9.88 -10.53
N PRO A 8 12.15 -8.97 -11.12
CA PRO A 8 11.31 -8.07 -10.35
C PRO A 8 10.37 -8.88 -9.45
N MET A 9 10.42 -8.62 -8.14
CA MET A 9 9.64 -9.33 -7.14
C MET A 9 8.14 -9.26 -7.49
N LYS A 10 7.50 -10.42 -7.57
CA LYS A 10 6.05 -10.55 -7.76
C LYS A 10 5.38 -10.22 -6.42
N VAL A 11 4.47 -9.24 -6.40
CA VAL A 11 3.68 -8.93 -5.20
C VAL A 11 2.68 -10.06 -5.01
N GLU A 12 2.90 -10.93 -4.02
CA GLU A 12 1.98 -12.04 -3.74
C GLU A 12 0.87 -11.58 -2.78
N SER A 13 1.20 -10.65 -1.88
CA SER A 13 0.31 -10.15 -0.83
C SER A 13 0.29 -8.62 -0.76
N LEU A 14 -0.91 -8.03 -0.68
CA LEU A 14 -1.12 -6.59 -0.61
C LEU A 14 -2.09 -6.20 0.52
N ALA A 15 -1.73 -5.16 1.27
CA ALA A 15 -2.61 -4.52 2.23
C ALA A 15 -3.02 -3.11 1.75
N LEU A 16 -4.32 -2.83 1.67
CA LEU A 16 -4.88 -1.55 1.25
C LEU A 16 -5.52 -0.82 2.44
N PHE A 17 -4.97 0.33 2.85
CA PHE A 17 -5.46 1.12 3.98
C PHE A 17 -6.26 2.33 3.51
N CYS A 18 -7.39 2.60 4.15
CA CYS A 18 -8.22 3.78 3.90
C CYS A 18 -8.41 4.59 5.18
N LEU A 19 -8.11 5.89 5.13
CA LEU A 19 -8.18 6.77 6.31
C LEU A 19 -9.34 7.79 6.25
N THR A 20 -10.00 7.92 5.09
CA THR A 20 -11.07 8.90 4.87
C THR A 20 -12.26 8.27 4.13
N PRO A 21 -13.47 8.86 4.18
CA PRO A 21 -14.59 8.41 3.35
C PRO A 21 -14.28 8.46 1.85
N GLY A 22 -13.51 9.46 1.40
CA GLY A 22 -13.05 9.54 0.01
C GLY A 22 -12.14 8.38 -0.35
N GLY A 23 -11.20 8.04 0.54
CA GLY A 23 -10.31 6.91 0.35
C GLY A 23 -11.03 5.57 0.27
N VAL A 24 -12.07 5.36 1.10
CA VAL A 24 -12.90 4.14 1.02
C VAL A 24 -13.60 4.03 -0.35
N ARG A 25 -14.15 5.14 -0.88
CA ARG A 25 -14.77 5.14 -2.22
C ARG A 25 -13.74 4.83 -3.32
N LEU A 26 -12.55 5.41 -3.24
CA LEU A 26 -11.48 5.11 -4.19
C LEU A 26 -11.06 3.63 -4.09
N ALA A 27 -10.85 3.11 -2.88
CA ALA A 27 -10.54 1.71 -2.66
C ALA A 27 -11.62 0.79 -3.24
N GLN A 28 -12.90 1.09 -3.06
CA GLN A 28 -14.00 0.32 -3.67
C GLN A 28 -13.89 0.27 -5.20
N ARG A 29 -13.48 1.36 -5.85
CA ARG A 29 -13.21 1.39 -7.30
C ARG A 29 -11.98 0.59 -7.70
N LEU A 30 -10.95 0.55 -6.85
CA LEU A 30 -9.70 -0.17 -7.10
C LEU A 30 -9.79 -1.67 -6.78
N ARG A 31 -10.68 -2.08 -5.87
CA ARG A 31 -10.81 -3.47 -5.42
C ARG A 31 -10.97 -4.52 -6.54
N PRO A 32 -11.76 -4.28 -7.60
CA PRO A 32 -11.84 -5.20 -8.73
C PRO A 32 -10.51 -5.40 -9.49
N LEU A 33 -9.56 -4.47 -9.34
CA LEU A 33 -8.25 -4.52 -9.98
C LEU A 33 -7.20 -5.19 -9.10
N LEU A 34 -7.43 -5.30 -7.78
CA LEU A 34 -6.45 -5.89 -6.84
C LEU A 34 -6.02 -7.32 -7.20
N PRO A 35 -6.90 -8.22 -7.70
CA PRO A 35 -6.48 -9.56 -8.13
C PRO A 35 -5.49 -9.56 -9.32
N GLN A 36 -5.37 -8.44 -10.04
CA GLN A 36 -4.38 -8.27 -11.10
C GLN A 36 -3.02 -7.81 -10.56
N LEU A 37 -3.00 -7.28 -9.33
CA LEU A 37 -1.82 -6.73 -8.68
C LEU A 37 -1.19 -7.69 -7.67
N SER A 38 -2.01 -8.50 -6.99
CA SER A 38 -1.55 -9.51 -6.03
C SER A 38 -2.46 -10.73 -5.96
N THR A 39 -1.92 -11.84 -5.47
CA THR A 39 -2.66 -13.09 -5.23
C THR A 39 -3.60 -12.95 -4.03
N ILE A 40 -3.13 -12.31 -2.97
CA ILE A 40 -3.86 -12.08 -1.72
C ILE A 40 -3.95 -10.57 -1.48
N SER A 41 -5.13 -10.08 -1.14
CA SER A 41 -5.36 -8.67 -0.82
C SER A 41 -6.27 -8.52 0.39
N GLU A 42 -5.87 -7.70 1.36
CA GLU A 42 -6.69 -7.32 2.52
C GLU A 42 -6.91 -5.80 2.52
N CYS A 43 -8.15 -5.36 2.74
CA CYS A 43 -8.49 -3.94 2.79
C CYS A 43 -8.82 -3.55 4.24
N PHE A 44 -8.20 -2.49 4.76
CA PHE A 44 -8.33 -2.04 6.14
C PHE A 44 -8.90 -0.63 6.24
N THR A 45 -9.73 -0.39 7.24
CA THR A 45 -10.29 0.95 7.53
C THR A 45 -10.64 1.09 9.02
N SER A 46 -10.94 2.31 9.47
CA SER A 46 -11.45 2.53 10.82
C SER A 46 -12.87 2.01 10.97
N GLU A 47 -13.30 1.65 12.18
CA GLU A 47 -14.66 1.16 12.47
C GLU A 47 -15.76 2.10 11.94
N LYS A 48 -15.57 3.41 12.11
CA LYS A 48 -16.48 4.46 11.61
C LYS A 48 -16.69 4.44 10.09
N LEU A 49 -15.71 3.93 9.35
CA LEU A 49 -15.69 3.91 7.89
C LEU A 49 -15.88 2.50 7.32
N LEU A 50 -16.25 1.53 8.17
CA LEU A 50 -16.39 0.13 7.77
C LEU A 50 -17.40 -0.02 6.63
N GLN A 51 -17.03 -0.80 5.62
CA GLN A 51 -17.84 -1.16 4.46
C GLN A 51 -17.64 -2.65 4.15
N PRO A 52 -18.56 -3.30 3.42
CA PRO A 52 -18.42 -4.72 3.05
C PRO A 52 -17.07 -5.03 2.40
N GLY A 53 -16.38 -6.04 2.95
CA GLY A 53 -15.06 -6.48 2.48
C GLY A 53 -13.89 -5.57 2.86
N PHE A 54 -14.08 -4.70 3.85
CA PHE A 54 -12.99 -4.11 4.62
C PHE A 54 -12.93 -4.75 6.01
N THR A 55 -11.74 -4.79 6.56
CA THR A 55 -11.44 -5.22 7.93
C THR A 55 -11.17 -3.98 8.78
N VAL A 56 -11.65 -3.98 10.02
CA VAL A 56 -11.36 -2.88 10.96
C VAL A 56 -9.89 -2.95 11.39
N PHE A 57 -9.27 -1.80 11.62
CA PHE A 57 -7.95 -1.75 12.25
C PHE A 57 -7.92 -2.55 13.57
N SER A 58 -6.88 -3.37 13.74
CA SER A 58 -6.58 -4.00 15.02
C SER A 58 -5.92 -2.97 15.92
N GLY A 59 -6.74 -2.30 16.74
CA GLY A 59 -6.33 -1.13 17.51
C GLY A 59 -6.29 0.13 16.63
N SER A 60 -5.12 0.75 16.55
CA SER A 60 -4.88 1.96 15.76
C SER A 60 -4.44 1.66 14.32
N PHE A 61 -4.51 2.68 13.45
CA PHE A 61 -3.89 2.64 12.12
C PHE A 61 -2.40 2.28 12.21
N ALA A 62 -1.67 2.88 13.17
CA ALA A 62 -0.24 2.65 13.32
C ALA A 62 0.07 1.19 13.69
N GLU A 63 -0.69 0.60 14.61
CA GLU A 63 -0.53 -0.80 15.01
C GLU A 63 -0.86 -1.77 13.88
N THR A 64 -1.96 -1.53 13.16
CA THR A 64 -2.34 -2.38 12.03
C THR A 64 -1.33 -2.26 10.89
N MET A 65 -0.86 -1.05 10.59
CA MET A 65 0.19 -0.82 9.60
C MET A 65 1.48 -1.53 10.00
N ALA A 66 1.87 -1.50 11.28
CA ALA A 66 3.07 -2.19 11.77
C ALA A 66 2.96 -3.72 11.68
N GLN A 67 1.78 -4.28 11.90
CA GLN A 67 1.53 -5.71 11.68
C GLN A 67 1.58 -6.05 10.18
N ALA A 68 0.95 -5.23 9.35
CA ALA A 68 0.94 -5.44 7.90
C ALA A 68 2.34 -5.29 7.27
N PHE A 69 3.17 -4.38 7.79
CA PHE A 69 4.54 -4.14 7.32
C PHE A 69 5.41 -5.41 7.41
N LYS A 70 5.07 -6.33 8.31
CA LYS A 70 5.77 -7.61 8.49
C LYS A 70 5.13 -8.78 7.74
N ARG A 71 3.89 -8.61 7.26
CA ARG A 71 3.05 -9.70 6.73
C ARG A 71 2.81 -9.62 5.22
N PHE A 72 2.87 -8.42 4.65
CA PHE A 72 2.53 -8.19 3.25
C PHE A 72 3.74 -7.69 2.47
N ASP A 73 3.81 -8.06 1.19
CA ASP A 73 4.86 -7.62 0.27
C ASP A 73 4.66 -6.16 -0.15
N ALA A 74 3.40 -5.70 -0.19
CA ALA A 74 3.05 -4.35 -0.56
C ALA A 74 1.97 -3.76 0.36
N LEU A 75 2.13 -2.47 0.68
CA LEU A 75 1.18 -1.68 1.44
C LEU A 75 0.80 -0.46 0.60
N VAL A 76 -0.49 -0.33 0.31
CA VAL A 76 -1.05 0.83 -0.37
C VAL A 76 -1.89 1.59 0.64
N VAL A 77 -1.66 2.89 0.80
CA VAL A 77 -2.43 3.73 1.71
C VAL A 77 -3.13 4.84 0.94
N ILE A 78 -4.44 4.94 1.07
CA ILE A 78 -5.21 6.07 0.55
C ILE A 78 -5.43 7.06 1.69
N GLY A 79 -4.69 8.17 1.66
CA GLY A 79 -4.70 9.16 2.73
C GLY A 79 -3.53 10.13 2.66
N ALA A 80 -3.30 10.86 3.76
CA ALA A 80 -2.23 11.86 3.83
C ALA A 80 -0.84 11.19 3.94
N THR A 81 0.06 11.47 3.01
CA THR A 81 1.43 10.93 3.00
C THR A 81 2.18 11.18 4.31
N GLY A 82 1.98 12.35 4.94
CA GLY A 82 2.66 12.72 6.18
C GLY A 82 2.38 11.78 7.36
N ILE A 83 1.15 11.24 7.48
CA ILE A 83 0.86 10.28 8.56
C ILE A 83 1.51 8.92 8.25
N VAL A 84 1.50 8.51 6.98
CA VAL A 84 2.11 7.24 6.56
C VAL A 84 3.61 7.24 6.84
N VAL A 85 4.31 8.31 6.45
CA VAL A 85 5.76 8.46 6.70
C VAL A 85 6.08 8.36 8.18
N ARG A 86 5.33 9.06 9.05
CA ARG A 86 5.56 9.02 10.51
C ARG A 86 5.34 7.62 11.10
N VAL A 87 4.35 6.88 10.58
CA VAL A 87 4.04 5.52 11.05
C VAL A 87 5.08 4.51 10.59
N ILE A 88 5.56 4.60 9.35
CA ILE A 88 6.53 3.63 8.81
C ILE A 88 7.98 3.94 9.23
N ALA A 89 8.33 5.19 9.52
CA ALA A 89 9.67 5.60 9.91
C ALA A 89 10.33 4.73 11.01
N PRO A 90 9.66 4.40 12.13
CA PRO A 90 10.25 3.52 13.15
C PRO A 90 10.28 2.03 12.76
N LEU A 91 9.63 1.65 11.65
CA LEU A 91 9.53 0.25 11.20
C LEU A 91 10.58 -0.13 10.16
N LEU A 92 11.23 0.86 9.53
CA LEU A 92 12.22 0.65 8.47
C LEU A 92 13.38 -0.19 8.99
N GLN A 93 13.82 -1.18 8.23
CA GLN A 93 14.94 -2.06 8.59
C GLN A 93 15.96 -2.09 7.46
N ASP A 94 15.58 -2.61 6.29
CA ASP A 94 16.48 -2.74 5.15
C ASP A 94 15.71 -2.60 3.83
N LYS A 95 16.25 -1.80 2.91
CA LYS A 95 15.64 -1.50 1.60
C LYS A 95 15.36 -2.72 0.71
N LEU A 96 16.00 -3.86 1.00
CA LEU A 96 15.85 -5.11 0.25
C LEU A 96 14.75 -6.00 0.84
N THR A 97 14.42 -5.82 2.12
CA THR A 97 13.44 -6.64 2.83
C THR A 97 12.17 -5.87 3.19
N ASP A 98 12.26 -4.55 3.30
CA ASP A 98 11.12 -3.69 3.61
C ASP A 98 10.11 -3.75 2.45
N PRO A 99 8.80 -3.89 2.77
CA PRO A 99 7.77 -4.02 1.75
C PRO A 99 7.66 -2.76 0.89
N ALA A 100 7.07 -2.90 -0.29
CA ALA A 100 6.66 -1.75 -1.09
C ALA A 100 5.63 -0.93 -0.33
N VAL A 101 5.84 0.39 -0.24
CA VAL A 101 4.85 1.30 0.36
C VAL A 101 4.51 2.39 -0.65
N VAL A 102 3.22 2.47 -0.99
CA VAL A 102 2.67 3.46 -1.92
C VAL A 102 1.55 4.23 -1.24
N VAL A 103 1.54 5.55 -1.43
CA VAL A 103 0.47 6.41 -0.94
C VAL A 103 -0.28 7.05 -2.10
N LEU A 104 -1.60 6.94 -2.07
CA LEU A 104 -2.53 7.60 -2.96
C LEU A 104 -3.24 8.72 -2.19
N ASP A 105 -3.52 9.84 -2.84
CA ASP A 105 -4.53 10.76 -2.31
C ASP A 105 -5.95 10.18 -2.55
N GLU A 106 -6.95 10.74 -1.85
CA GLU A 106 -8.31 10.20 -1.89
C GLU A 106 -9.07 10.42 -3.22
N ARG A 107 -8.57 11.30 -4.10
CA ARG A 107 -9.08 11.47 -5.46
C ARG A 107 -8.37 10.54 -6.44
N GLY A 108 -7.24 9.96 -6.02
CA GLY A 108 -6.39 9.12 -6.85
C GLY A 108 -5.53 9.91 -7.82
N GLU A 109 -5.52 11.24 -7.75
CA GLU A 109 -4.79 12.07 -8.72
C GLU A 109 -3.28 11.81 -8.65
N HIS A 110 -2.76 11.46 -7.48
CA HIS A 110 -1.35 11.26 -7.21
C HIS A 110 -1.10 9.92 -6.53
N ALA A 111 0.00 9.28 -6.95
CA ALA A 111 0.54 8.07 -6.35
C ALA A 111 2.02 8.28 -6.03
N ILE A 112 2.41 8.07 -4.78
CA ILE A 112 3.77 8.31 -4.29
C ILE A 112 4.33 6.98 -3.78
N SER A 113 5.34 6.47 -4.49
CA SER A 113 6.19 5.35 -4.05
C SER A 113 7.13 5.85 -2.95
N LEU A 114 6.90 5.43 -1.70
CA LEU A 114 7.69 5.82 -0.53
C LEU A 114 8.87 4.88 -0.28
N LEU A 115 8.65 3.56 -0.43
CA LEU A 115 9.67 2.53 -0.16
C LEU A 115 9.73 1.52 -1.31
N SER A 116 10.91 0.94 -1.50
CA SER A 116 11.13 -0.23 -2.36
C SER A 116 10.68 -0.05 -3.83
N GLY A 117 10.90 1.15 -4.39
CA GLY A 117 10.50 1.52 -5.77
C GLY A 117 11.17 0.73 -6.89
N HIS A 118 12.45 0.37 -6.76
CA HIS A 118 13.19 -0.37 -7.82
C HIS A 118 13.08 -1.90 -7.69
N MET A 119 13.12 -2.43 -6.46
CA MET A 119 13.21 -3.88 -6.20
C MET A 119 11.89 -4.49 -5.69
N GLY A 120 11.11 -3.74 -4.90
CA GLY A 120 9.84 -4.20 -4.31
C GLY A 120 8.60 -3.86 -5.12
N GLY A 121 8.75 -3.23 -6.30
CA GLY A 121 7.63 -3.02 -7.22
C GLY A 121 6.73 -1.82 -6.91
N ALA A 122 7.06 -0.97 -5.91
CA ALA A 122 6.25 0.21 -5.59
C ALA A 122 6.09 1.18 -6.78
N ASN A 123 7.11 1.31 -7.64
CA ASN A 123 7.00 2.14 -8.85
C ASN A 123 6.07 1.54 -9.92
N ARG A 124 5.79 0.23 -9.88
CA ARG A 124 4.82 -0.42 -10.79
C ARG A 124 3.38 -0.20 -10.35
N LEU A 125 3.18 0.01 -9.05
CA LEU A 125 1.88 0.35 -8.46
C LEU A 125 1.54 1.84 -8.66
N THR A 126 2.51 2.66 -9.06
CA THR A 126 2.31 4.07 -9.43
C THR A 126 2.30 4.22 -10.94
N PRO A 127 1.35 4.94 -11.56
CA PRO A 127 1.43 5.24 -12.98
C PRO A 127 2.64 6.14 -13.28
N ALA A 128 3.26 5.95 -14.44
CA ALA A 128 4.39 6.73 -14.90
C ALA A 128 4.03 8.22 -15.13
N ASP A 129 2.76 8.49 -15.43
CA ASP A 129 2.18 9.82 -15.50
C ASP A 129 1.44 10.11 -14.19
N ARG A 130 1.71 11.24 -13.54
CA ARG A 130 1.25 11.59 -12.18
C ARG A 130 -0.25 11.96 -12.11
N ARG A 131 -1.08 11.35 -12.97
CA ARG A 131 -2.53 11.51 -13.04
C ARG A 131 -3.15 10.13 -13.22
N VAL A 132 -3.76 9.57 -12.18
CA VAL A 132 -4.68 8.43 -12.34
C VAL A 132 -6.02 9.02 -12.76
N ASN A 133 -6.24 9.17 -14.07
CA ASN A 133 -7.56 9.44 -14.63
C ASN A 133 -8.10 8.19 -15.31
#